data_AF-A0A7Y9KTU6-F1
#
_entry.id   AF-A0A7Y9KTU6-F1
#
_cell.length_a   1.000
_cell.length_b   1.000
_cell.length_c   1.000
_cell.angle_alpha   90.00
_cell.angle_beta   90.00
_cell.angle_gamma   90.00
#
_symmetry.space_group_name_H-M   'P 1'
#
loop_
_entity.id
_entity.type
_entity.pdbx_description
1 polymer ?
#
loop_
_entity_poly.entity_id
_entity_poly.type
_entity_poly.pdbx_seq_one_letter_code
_entity_poly.pdbx_strand_id
1 'polypeptide(L)' 'MTLRFVGIDPNTGGGGSPTVWVEEESADLIVQGAEAEALLKAMVGVTE' A
#
# COMPACT_ATOMS: atom_id res chain seq x y z
N MET A 1 -3.23 -12.91 13.03
CA MET A 1 -2.76 -12.10 11.90
C MET A 1 -1.82 -12.91 11.02
N THR A 2 -2.40 -13.64 10.09
CA THR A 2 -1.69 -14.29 8.99
C THR A 2 -1.97 -13.45 7.74
N LEU A 3 -1.00 -12.66 7.28
CA LEU A 3 -1.17 -11.80 6.12
C LEU A 3 -0.96 -12.59 4.83
N ARG A 4 -1.94 -12.58 3.93
CA ARG A 4 -1.79 -13.20 2.62
C ARG A 4 -1.28 -12.16 1.61
N PHE A 5 -0.16 -12.47 0.98
CA PHE A 5 0.40 -11.68 -0.11
C PHE A 5 -0.55 -11.70 -1.32
N VAL A 6 -0.85 -10.52 -1.88
CA VAL A 6 -1.76 -10.39 -3.04
C VAL A 6 -1.00 -10.01 -4.32
N GLY A 7 0.06 -9.20 -4.21
CA GLY A 7 0.87 -8.83 -5.38
C GLY A 7 1.87 -7.71 -5.11
N ILE A 8 2.86 -7.64 -6.01
CA ILE A 8 3.88 -6.59 -6.15
C ILE A 8 3.88 -6.17 -7.63
N ASP A 9 4.18 -4.90 -7.95
CA ASP A 9 4.36 -4.49 -9.34
C ASP A 9 5.55 -5.27 -9.97
N PRO A 10 5.32 -6.12 -10.99
CA PRO A 10 6.36 -6.99 -11.53
C PRO A 10 7.50 -6.22 -12.24
N ASN A 11 7.31 -4.94 -12.57
CA ASN A 11 8.34 -4.10 -13.23
C ASN A 11 9.29 -3.42 -12.23
N THR A 12 9.01 -3.53 -10.94
CA THR A 12 9.87 -3.00 -9.88
C THR A 12 10.95 -4.02 -9.53
N GLY A 13 11.93 -4.19 -10.41
CA GLY A 13 13.08 -5.09 -10.21
C GLY A 13 14.03 -4.71 -9.06
N GLY A 14 13.67 -3.74 -8.21
CA GLY A 14 14.42 -3.29 -7.04
C GLY A 14 13.52 -3.17 -5.80
N GLY A 15 14.10 -3.23 -4.61
CA GLY A 15 13.37 -3.08 -3.35
C GLY A 15 12.71 -1.71 -3.23
N GLY A 16 11.48 -1.66 -2.69
CA GLY A 16 10.75 -0.41 -2.41
C GLY A 16 9.33 -0.33 -2.99
N SER A 17 8.84 -1.38 -3.63
CA SER A 17 7.54 -1.40 -4.28
C SER A 17 6.38 -1.42 -3.28
N PRO A 18 5.27 -0.69 -3.55
CA PRO A 18 4.05 -0.84 -2.77
C PRO A 18 3.57 -2.28 -2.81
N THR A 19 3.23 -2.83 -1.65
CA THR A 19 2.72 -4.19 -1.49
C THR A 19 1.36 -4.14 -0.84
N VAL A 20 0.42 -4.92 -1.36
CA VAL A 20 -0.91 -5.09 -0.77
C VAL A 20 -1.02 -6.48 -0.16
N TRP A 21 -1.52 -6.51 1.07
CA TRP A 21 -1.80 -7.71 1.83
C TRP A 21 -3.29 -7.77 2.16
N VAL A 22 -3.82 -8.99 2.27
CA VAL A 22 -5.16 -9.23 2.81
C VAL A 22 -5.03 -9.85 4.20
N GLU A 23 -5.73 -9.26 5.16
CA GLU A 23 -6.02 -9.86 6.46
C GLU A 23 -7.38 -10.56 6.33
N GLU A 24 -7.39 -11.89 6.36
CA GLU A 24 -8.60 -12.67 6.04
C GLU A 24 -9.62 -12.76 7.19
N GLU A 25 -9.20 -12.51 8.43
CA GLU A 25 -10.06 -12.59 9.61
C GLU A 25 -10.91 -11.33 9.76
N SER A 26 -10.31 -10.16 9.56
CA SER A 26 -10.99 -8.86 9.61
C SER A 26 -11.49 -8.37 8.24
N ALA A 27 -11.11 -9.07 7.16
CA ALA A 27 -11.35 -8.66 5.77
C ALA A 27 -10.73 -7.30 5.41
N ASP A 28 -9.60 -6.96 6.04
CA ASP A 28 -8.88 -5.71 5.78
C ASP A 28 -7.89 -5.82 4.63
N LEU A 29 -7.70 -4.70 3.94
CA LEU A 29 -6.61 -4.49 2.99
C LEU A 29 -5.51 -3.67 3.66
N ILE A 30 -4.30 -4.22 3.70
CA ILE A 30 -3.12 -3.54 4.25
C ILE A 30 -2.20 -3.15 3.10
N VAL A 31 -1.91 -1.85 2.99
CA VAL A 31 -1.00 -1.30 1.98
C VAL A 31 0.31 -0.89 2.64
N GLN A 32 1.41 -1.48 2.20
CA GLN A 32 2.77 -1.15 2.64
C GLN A 32 3.51 -0.46 1.51
N GLY A 33 4.05 0.73 1.75
CA GLY A 33 4.82 1.46 0.74
C GLY A 33 5.51 2.68 1.34
N ALA A 34 6.08 3.53 0.49
CA ALA A 34 6.63 4.81 0.92
C ALA A 34 5.50 5.75 1.33
N GLU A 35 5.68 6.43 2.45
CA GLU A 35 4.75 7.46 2.90
C GLU A 35 4.92 8.72 2.03
N ALA A 36 3.80 9.28 1.58
CA ALA A 36 3.81 10.52 0.81
C ALA A 36 4.32 11.70 1.66
N GLU A 37 5.10 12.58 1.04
CA GLU A 37 5.52 13.84 1.66
C GLU A 37 4.33 14.79 1.89
N ALA A 38 4.52 15.78 2.77
CA ALA A 38 3.46 16.68 3.21
C ALA A 38 2.75 17.41 2.05
N LEU A 39 3.51 17.83 1.03
CA LEU A 39 2.96 18.52 -0.13
C LEU A 39 2.01 17.62 -0.92
N LEU A 40 2.41 16.37 -1.19
CA LEU A 40 1.58 15.43 -1.92
C LEU A 40 0.31 15.09 -1.13
N LYS A 41 0.42 14.88 0.19
CA LYS A 41 -0.74 14.66 1.06
C LYS A 41 -1.73 15.82 1.04
N ALA A 42 -1.25 17.07 1.04
CA ALA A 42 -2.12 18.23 0.96
C ALA A 42 -2.87 18.32 -0.38
N MET A 43 -2.24 17.89 -1.48
CA MET A 43 -2.84 17.89 -2.81
C MET A 43 -3.93 16.83 -2.99
N VAL A 44 -3.76 15.64 -2.41
CA VAL A 44 -4.64 14.47 -2.69
C VAL A 44 -5.50 14.03 -1.50
N GLY A 45 -5.26 14.58 -0.30
CA GLY A 45 -5.92 14.18 0.95
C GLY A 45 -7.31 14.78 1.17
N VAL A 46 -7.83 15.51 0.20
CA VAL A 46 -9.17 16.13 0.24
C VAL A 46 -9.96 15.67 -0.98
N THR A 47 -11.13 15.12 -0.74
CA THR A 47 -12.18 14.92 -1.75
C THR A 47 -13.26 15.98 -1.53
N GLU A 48 -13.83 16.52 -2.61
CA GLU A 48 -15.00 17.40 -2.55
C GLU A 48 -16.20 16.73 -1.86
#